data_AF-A0A7S1GJQ7-F1
#
_entry.id   AF-A0A7S1GJQ7-F1
#
_cell.length_a   1.000
_cell.length_b   1.000
_cell.length_c   1.000
_cell.angle_alpha   90.00
_cell.angle_beta   90.00
_cell.angle_gamma   90.00
#
_symmetry.space_group_name_H-M   'P 1'
#
loop_
_entity.id
_entity.type
_entity.pdbx_description
1 polymer ?
#
loop_
_entity_poly.entity_id
_entity_poly.type
_entity_poly.pdbx_seq_one_letter_code
_entity_poly.pdbx_strand_id
1 'polypeptide(L)'
;MPDCTFEQFEVYAVDVAMSTGDGRAKPGALRTTVFKRNVETNYRLKMKASRYVLSEVDKKFPTLPFTLRHFQDEKQAKMGIQECMTHGLVTPYPSLHEKTGEHVAHFKCTVLLLPSGTSRVTGLDLPTYFVSKTQPDDETAKVLTELAEIAAKKAKKKAAKKKKKKTSS
;
A
#
# COMPACT_ATOMS: atom_id res chain seq x y z
N MET A 1 -14.08 -8.73 12.74
CA MET A 1 -13.68 -7.31 12.85
C MET A 1 -14.94 -6.52 13.16
N PRO A 2 -14.89 -5.47 13.99
CA PRO A 2 -16.04 -4.58 14.15
C PRO A 2 -16.38 -3.91 12.81
N ASP A 3 -17.66 -3.59 12.62
CA ASP A 3 -18.10 -2.83 11.45
C ASP A 3 -17.40 -1.48 11.42
N CYS A 4 -16.86 -1.12 10.25
CA CYS A 4 -16.13 0.13 10.03
C CYS A 4 -16.91 0.97 9.02
N THR A 5 -17.31 2.16 9.44
CA THR A 5 -17.99 3.14 8.59
C THR A 5 -16.99 4.19 8.15
N PHE A 6 -16.93 4.49 6.86
CA PHE A 6 -16.06 5.51 6.30
C PHE A 6 -16.56 6.93 6.63
N GLU A 7 -15.66 7.80 7.07
CA GLU A 7 -15.93 9.19 7.46
C GLU A 7 -15.21 10.22 6.58
N GLN A 8 -15.71 11.45 6.61
CA GLN A 8 -15.05 12.56 5.91
C GLN A 8 -13.71 12.90 6.59
N PHE A 9 -12.76 13.38 5.79
CA PHE A 9 -11.38 13.71 6.17
C PHE A 9 -10.47 12.53 6.49
N GLU A 10 -10.94 11.29 6.26
CA GLU A 10 -10.10 10.10 6.34
C GLU A 10 -9.26 9.88 5.07
N VAL A 11 -8.15 9.18 5.24
CA VAL A 11 -7.21 8.84 4.19
C VAL A 11 -6.94 7.34 4.21
N TYR A 12 -7.15 6.69 3.07
CA TYR A 12 -6.98 5.24 2.95
C TYR A 12 -5.95 4.88 1.89
N ALA A 13 -5.13 3.87 2.19
CA ALA A 13 -4.37 3.14 1.19
C ALA A 13 -5.23 1.94 0.75
N VAL A 14 -5.75 2.01 -0.47
CA VAL A 14 -6.48 0.90 -1.09
C VAL A 14 -5.44 0.00 -1.76
N ASP A 15 -5.38 -1.24 -1.30
CA ASP A 15 -4.41 -2.24 -1.72
C ASP A 15 -5.17 -3.44 -2.31
N VAL A 16 -5.08 -3.62 -3.62
CA VAL A 16 -5.76 -4.69 -4.36
C VAL A 16 -4.71 -5.61 -4.98
N ALA A 17 -4.63 -6.84 -4.48
CA ALA A 17 -3.82 -7.90 -5.04
C ALA A 17 -4.71 -9.03 -5.52
N MET A 18 -4.52 -9.46 -6.77
CA MET A 18 -5.27 -10.55 -7.39
C MET A 18 -4.32 -11.59 -7.95
N SER A 19 -4.71 -12.85 -7.87
CA SER A 19 -3.93 -14.00 -8.34
C SER A 19 -4.71 -14.77 -9.40
N THR A 20 -4.03 -15.34 -10.38
CA THR A 20 -4.61 -16.35 -11.29
C THR A 20 -4.75 -17.73 -10.64
N GLY A 21 -4.05 -17.95 -9.51
CA GLY A 21 -4.04 -19.19 -8.75
C GLY A 21 -5.11 -19.25 -7.66
N ASP A 22 -4.75 -19.81 -6.49
CA ASP A 22 -5.67 -20.00 -5.37
C ASP A 22 -5.74 -18.81 -4.39
N GLY A 23 -4.96 -17.76 -4.65
CA GLY A 23 -4.91 -16.54 -3.83
C GLY A 23 -4.22 -16.73 -2.48
N ARG A 24 -3.58 -17.87 -2.24
CA ARG A 24 -2.94 -18.20 -0.96
C ARG A 24 -1.44 -18.00 -1.04
N ALA A 25 -1.03 -16.73 -1.02
CA ALA A 25 0.37 -16.36 -1.06
C ALA A 25 1.14 -16.89 0.17
N LYS A 26 2.31 -17.47 -0.06
CA LYS A 26 3.19 -18.04 0.98
C LYS A 26 4.55 -17.34 0.99
N PRO A 27 5.23 -17.25 2.14
CA PRO A 27 6.62 -16.80 2.17
C PRO A 27 7.49 -17.69 1.28
N GLY A 28 8.26 -17.09 0.38
CA GLY A 28 9.19 -17.82 -0.48
C GLY A 28 10.55 -18.06 0.18
N ALA A 29 11.51 -18.52 -0.62
CA ALA A 29 12.90 -18.71 -0.19
C ALA A 29 13.68 -17.39 -0.07
N LEU A 30 13.14 -16.28 -0.58
CA LEU A 30 13.80 -14.98 -0.53
C LEU A 30 13.81 -14.43 0.90
N ARG A 31 14.96 -13.89 1.32
CA ARG A 31 15.12 -13.28 2.64
C ARG A 31 14.27 -12.00 2.75
N THR A 32 13.53 -11.86 3.84
CA THR A 32 12.88 -10.60 4.21
C THR A 32 13.90 -9.50 4.44
N THR A 33 13.77 -8.40 3.69
CA THR A 33 14.64 -7.22 3.83
C THR A 33 13.89 -5.95 4.26
N VAL A 34 12.55 -5.97 4.26
CA VAL A 34 11.71 -4.83 4.60
C VAL A 34 11.09 -5.01 5.97
N PHE A 35 11.19 -3.97 6.80
CA PHE A 35 10.74 -3.98 8.19
C PHE A 35 10.11 -2.63 8.56
N LYS A 36 9.27 -2.59 9.59
CA LYS A 36 8.76 -1.35 10.19
C LYS A 36 8.99 -1.36 11.70
N ARG A 37 9.41 -0.23 12.27
CA ARG A 37 9.55 -0.06 13.72
C ARG A 37 8.18 -0.12 14.41
N ASN A 38 8.10 -0.91 15.48
CA ASN A 38 6.93 -0.95 16.36
C ASN A 38 7.15 -0.08 17.61
N VAL A 39 6.85 1.21 17.50
CA VAL A 39 7.12 2.22 18.54
C VAL A 39 6.46 1.92 19.91
N GLU A 40 5.40 1.12 19.93
CA GLU A 40 4.68 0.76 21.16
C GLU A 40 5.42 -0.32 21.97
N THR A 41 6.28 -1.11 21.30
CA THR A 41 7.05 -2.16 21.95
C THR A 41 8.40 -1.62 22.41
N ASN A 42 8.70 -1.88 23.69
CA ASN A 42 9.96 -1.51 24.34
C ASN A 42 10.67 -2.76 24.86
N TYR A 43 11.94 -2.91 24.49
CA TYR A 43 12.79 -4.00 24.94
C TYR A 43 14.24 -3.54 24.97
N ARG A 44 14.96 -3.93 26.04
CA ARG A 44 16.39 -3.60 26.19
C ARG A 44 17.25 -4.62 25.47
N LEU A 45 17.65 -4.28 24.24
CA LEU A 45 18.50 -5.10 23.39
C LEU A 45 19.86 -5.42 24.03
N LYS A 46 20.25 -6.70 23.97
CA LYS A 46 21.49 -7.25 24.54
C LYS A 46 22.65 -7.14 23.56
N MET A 47 22.45 -7.34 22.26
CA MET A 47 23.55 -7.30 21.29
C MET A 47 23.89 -5.86 20.87
N LYS A 48 25.18 -5.59 20.69
CA LYS A 48 25.67 -4.29 20.17
C LYS A 48 25.14 -4.02 18.75
N ALA A 49 25.06 -5.06 17.91
CA ALA A 49 24.54 -4.96 16.55
C ALA A 49 23.06 -4.56 16.52
N SER A 50 22.23 -5.14 17.38
CA SER A 50 20.81 -4.82 17.45
C SER A 50 20.57 -3.39 17.94
N ARG A 51 21.32 -2.94 18.96
CA ARG A 51 21.27 -1.54 19.41
C ARG A 51 21.66 -0.57 18.30
N TYR A 52 22.70 -0.90 17.52
CA TYR A 52 23.09 -0.12 16.35
C TYR A 52 21.93 -0.03 15.34
N VAL A 53 21.33 -1.18 14.96
CA VAL A 53 20.20 -1.23 14.03
C VAL A 53 19.04 -0.37 14.53
N LEU A 54 18.60 -0.58 15.76
CA LEU A 54 17.48 0.17 16.33
C LEU A 54 17.76 1.68 16.37
N SER A 55 18.96 2.08 16.77
CA SER A 55 19.34 3.50 16.84
C SER A 55 19.36 4.19 15.47
N GLU A 56 19.76 3.49 14.41
CA GLU A 56 19.73 4.01 13.04
C GLU A 56 18.29 4.09 12.51
N VAL A 57 17.46 3.09 12.82
CA VAL A 57 16.04 3.07 12.45
C VAL A 57 15.29 4.20 13.14
N ASP A 58 15.47 4.41 14.45
CA ASP A 58 14.77 5.46 15.17
C ASP A 58 15.16 6.86 14.67
N LYS A 59 16.40 7.05 14.19
CA LYS A 59 16.87 8.32 13.60
C LYS A 59 16.32 8.57 12.20
N LYS A 60 16.32 7.55 11.33
CA LYS A 60 16.03 7.71 9.89
C LYS A 60 14.60 7.33 9.50
N PHE A 61 14.01 6.35 10.19
CA PHE A 61 12.74 5.70 9.85
C PHE A 61 11.86 5.44 11.08
N PRO A 62 11.61 6.44 11.96
CA PRO A 62 10.99 6.22 13.27
C PRO A 62 9.62 5.52 13.19
N THR A 63 8.81 5.84 12.19
CA THR A 63 7.46 5.26 12.00
C THR A 63 7.23 4.70 10.60
N LEU A 64 8.23 4.79 9.71
CA LEU A 64 8.12 4.39 8.31
C LEU A 64 8.78 3.03 8.07
N PRO A 65 8.31 2.26 7.07
CA PRO A 65 9.01 1.05 6.63
C PRO A 65 10.41 1.38 6.09
N PHE A 66 11.36 0.47 6.31
CA PHE A 66 12.74 0.60 5.87
C PHE A 66 13.28 -0.71 5.28
N THR A 67 14.35 -0.62 4.50
CA THR A 67 15.06 -1.77 3.93
C THR A 67 16.44 -1.95 4.55
N LEU A 68 16.89 -3.19 4.75
CA LEU A 68 18.24 -3.51 5.23
C LEU A 68 19.35 -2.97 4.32
N ARG A 69 19.06 -2.69 3.05
CA ARG A 69 20.03 -2.09 2.11
C ARG A 69 20.44 -0.66 2.47
N HIS A 70 19.67 0.03 3.32
CA HIS A 70 19.98 1.41 3.70
C HIS A 70 21.07 1.52 4.80
N PHE A 71 21.46 0.40 5.41
CA PHE A 71 22.53 0.37 6.40
C PHE A 71 23.89 0.33 5.71
N GLN A 72 24.85 1.08 6.24
CA GLN A 72 26.23 1.07 5.70
C GLN A 72 26.90 -0.29 5.92
N ASP A 73 26.72 -0.88 7.10
CA ASP A 73 27.17 -2.25 7.38
C ASP A 73 25.98 -3.22 7.31
N GLU A 74 25.78 -3.79 6.12
CA GLU A 74 24.71 -4.76 5.88
C GLU A 74 24.91 -6.06 6.69
N LYS A 75 26.16 -6.46 6.98
CA LYS A 75 26.44 -7.68 7.75
C LYS A 75 26.02 -7.51 9.20
N GLN A 76 26.38 -6.37 9.80
CA GLN A 76 25.96 -6.02 11.16
C GLN A 76 24.43 -5.86 11.23
N ALA A 77 23.81 -5.24 10.23
CA ALA A 77 22.36 -5.08 10.18
C ALA A 77 21.63 -6.42 10.10
N LYS A 78 22.11 -7.34 9.25
CA LYS A 78 21.56 -8.71 9.10
C LYS A 78 21.61 -9.51 10.40
N MET A 79 22.62 -9.28 11.24
CA MET A 79 22.74 -9.94 12.54
C MET A 79 21.86 -9.27 13.61
N GLY A 80 21.85 -7.93 13.66
CA GLY A 80 21.11 -7.17 14.67
C GLY A 80 19.59 -7.20 14.50
N ILE A 81 19.09 -7.33 13.27
CA ILE A 81 17.64 -7.31 13.01
C ILE A 81 16.91 -8.50 13.63
N GLN A 82 17.58 -9.65 13.81
CA GLN A 82 16.95 -10.87 14.31
C GLN A 82 16.47 -10.71 15.75
N GLU A 83 17.30 -10.13 16.63
CA GLU A 83 16.90 -9.83 18.02
C GLU A 83 15.74 -8.82 18.06
N CYS A 84 15.78 -7.78 17.22
CA CYS A 84 14.70 -6.80 17.11
C CYS A 84 13.38 -7.44 16.69
N MET A 85 13.40 -8.41 15.77
CA MET A 85 12.21 -9.15 15.35
C MET A 85 11.69 -10.07 16.46
N THR A 86 12.57 -10.86 17.08
CA THR A 86 12.22 -11.81 18.14
C THR A 86 11.54 -11.12 19.32
N HIS A 87 11.95 -9.89 19.64
CA HIS A 87 11.36 -9.10 20.72
C HIS A 87 10.28 -8.10 20.26
N GLY A 88 9.77 -8.23 19.03
CA GLY A 88 8.64 -7.44 18.54
C GLY A 88 8.92 -5.94 18.33
N LEU A 89 10.18 -5.53 18.36
CA LEU A 89 10.59 -4.13 18.13
C LEU A 89 10.43 -3.71 16.67
N VAL A 90 10.46 -4.69 15.75
CA VAL A 90 10.24 -4.48 14.32
C VAL A 90 9.30 -5.54 13.76
N THR A 91 8.43 -5.13 12.85
CA THR A 91 7.51 -6.00 12.12
C THR A 91 8.09 -6.33 10.73
N PRO A 92 8.26 -7.61 10.37
CA PRO A 92 8.75 -8.02 9.06
C PRO A 92 7.67 -7.89 7.97
N TYR A 93 8.08 -7.51 6.76
CA TYR A 93 7.26 -7.56 5.54
C TYR A 93 7.86 -8.59 4.57
N PRO A 94 7.54 -9.89 4.73
CA PRO A 94 8.13 -10.94 3.92
C PRO A 94 7.70 -10.85 2.45
N SER A 95 8.58 -11.30 1.55
CA SER A 95 8.23 -11.50 0.15
C SER A 95 7.32 -12.72 0.03
N LEU A 96 6.06 -12.47 -0.31
CA LEU A 96 5.06 -13.49 -0.53
C LEU A 96 5.04 -13.88 -2.01
N HIS A 97 4.85 -15.16 -2.27
CA HIS A 97 4.81 -15.73 -3.60
C HIS A 97 3.57 -16.59 -3.79
N GLU A 98 3.09 -16.59 -5.02
CA GLU A 98 2.14 -17.58 -5.52
C GLU A 98 2.84 -18.84 -6.02
N LYS A 99 2.05 -19.85 -6.39
CA LYS A 99 2.57 -21.07 -7.01
C LYS A 99 3.35 -20.75 -8.28
N THR A 100 4.37 -21.57 -8.56
CA THR A 100 5.16 -21.45 -9.78
C THR A 100 4.27 -21.55 -11.02
N GLY A 101 4.39 -20.56 -11.91
CA GLY A 101 3.58 -20.49 -13.14
C GLY A 101 2.36 -19.57 -13.02
N GLU A 102 1.95 -19.20 -11.80
CA GLU A 102 0.85 -18.26 -11.58
C GLU A 102 1.31 -16.80 -11.63
N HIS A 103 0.37 -15.89 -11.87
CA HIS A 103 0.60 -14.47 -11.97
C HIS A 103 -0.18 -13.70 -10.90
N VAL A 104 0.47 -12.66 -10.36
CA VAL A 104 -0.14 -11.74 -9.38
C VAL A 104 -0.16 -10.34 -9.98
N ALA A 105 -1.35 -9.74 -10.03
CA ALA A 105 -1.54 -8.34 -10.36
C ALA A 105 -1.74 -7.55 -9.07
N HIS A 106 -0.99 -6.45 -8.91
CA HIS A 106 -1.02 -5.61 -7.71
C HIS A 106 -1.27 -4.16 -8.08
N PHE A 107 -2.33 -3.59 -7.53
CA PHE A 107 -2.66 -2.18 -7.66
C PHE A 107 -2.78 -1.55 -6.27
N LYS A 108 -2.13 -0.40 -6.09
CA LYS A 108 -2.17 0.36 -4.84
C LYS A 108 -2.42 1.83 -5.14
N CYS A 109 -3.36 2.43 -4.43
CA CYS A 109 -3.62 3.86 -4.49
C CYS A 109 -3.95 4.43 -3.11
N THR A 110 -3.73 5.72 -2.97
CA THR A 110 -4.16 6.49 -1.80
C THR A 110 -5.37 7.31 -2.19
N VAL A 111 -6.43 7.23 -1.39
CA VAL A 111 -7.68 7.96 -1.58
C VAL A 111 -7.95 8.86 -0.38
N LEU A 112 -8.43 10.06 -0.67
CA LEU A 112 -8.87 11.06 0.30
C LEU A 112 -10.40 11.11 0.29
N LEU A 113 -11.04 11.01 1.45
CA LEU A 113 -12.48 11.19 1.59
C LEU A 113 -12.78 12.66 1.91
N LEU A 114 -12.95 13.48 0.87
CA LEU A 114 -13.21 14.91 1.05
C LEU A 114 -14.72 15.20 1.09
N PRO A 115 -15.15 16.34 1.65
CA PRO A 115 -16.55 16.80 1.56
C PRO A 115 -17.05 16.94 0.11
N SER A 116 -16.13 17.19 -0.82
CA SER A 116 -16.44 17.25 -2.27
C SER A 116 -16.55 15.88 -2.95
N GLY A 117 -16.35 14.80 -2.20
CA GLY A 117 -16.29 13.41 -2.62
C GLY A 117 -14.87 12.82 -2.59
N THR A 118 -14.79 11.52 -2.85
CA THR A 118 -13.54 10.76 -2.87
C THR A 118 -12.59 11.22 -3.98
N SER A 119 -11.32 11.41 -3.64
CA SER A 119 -10.26 11.80 -4.56
C SER A 119 -9.09 10.82 -4.49
N ARG A 120 -8.76 10.17 -5.62
CA ARG A 120 -7.54 9.36 -5.77
C ARG A 120 -6.36 10.30 -6.01
N VAL A 121 -5.33 10.23 -5.17
CA VAL A 121 -4.14 11.10 -5.25
C VAL A 121 -2.88 10.39 -5.74
N THR A 122 -2.79 9.08 -5.55
CA THR A 122 -1.69 8.25 -6.05
C THR A 122 -2.24 7.04 -6.81
N GLY A 123 -1.36 6.29 -7.46
CA GLY A 123 -1.70 5.12 -8.26
C GLY A 123 -1.29 5.32 -9.72
N LEU A 124 -1.13 4.21 -10.43
CA LEU A 124 -0.81 4.21 -11.85
C LEU A 124 -2.09 4.11 -12.66
N ASP A 125 -2.11 4.77 -13.81
CA ASP A 125 -3.16 4.52 -14.79
C ASP A 125 -2.96 3.15 -15.42
N LEU A 126 -4.07 2.49 -15.76
CA LEU A 126 -4.03 1.17 -16.35
C LEU A 126 -3.31 1.24 -17.70
N PRO A 127 -2.19 0.51 -17.89
CA PRO A 127 -1.48 0.55 -19.15
C PRO A 127 -2.32 0.00 -20.31
N THR A 128 -2.19 0.61 -21.49
CA THR A 128 -2.98 0.27 -22.68
C THR A 128 -2.63 -1.09 -23.29
N TYR A 129 -1.49 -1.66 -22.94
CA TYR A 129 -1.04 -2.96 -23.45
C TYR A 129 -1.69 -4.15 -22.75
N PHE A 130 -2.45 -3.95 -21.67
CA PHE A 130 -3.23 -5.02 -21.06
C PHE A 130 -4.53 -5.22 -21.83
N VAL A 131 -4.60 -6.31 -22.60
CA VAL A 131 -5.78 -6.71 -23.35
C VAL A 131 -6.32 -8.01 -22.76
N SER A 132 -7.57 -7.98 -22.28
CA SER A 132 -8.27 -9.16 -21.81
C SER A 132 -9.26 -9.65 -22.84
N LYS A 133 -9.38 -10.97 -23.00
CA LYS A 133 -10.46 -11.61 -23.76
C LYS A 133 -11.70 -11.86 -22.91
N THR A 134 -11.55 -11.87 -21.58
CA THR A 134 -12.64 -12.10 -20.64
C THR A 134 -13.32 -10.79 -20.29
N GLN A 135 -14.64 -10.84 -20.20
CA GLN A 135 -15.48 -9.71 -19.78
C GLN A 135 -15.85 -9.86 -18.30
N PRO A 136 -16.10 -8.73 -17.61
CA PRO A 136 -16.69 -8.77 -16.27
C PRO A 136 -18.06 -9.43 -16.31
N ASP A 137 -18.44 -10.03 -15.19
CA ASP A 137 -19.79 -10.51 -14.93
C ASP A 137 -20.82 -9.35 -14.94
N ASP A 138 -22.10 -9.70 -15.07
CA ASP A 138 -23.19 -8.71 -15.23
C ASP A 138 -23.31 -7.75 -14.04
N GLU A 139 -22.98 -8.19 -12.82
CA GLU A 139 -23.02 -7.36 -11.62
C GLU A 139 -21.88 -6.35 -11.63
N THR A 140 -20.65 -6.82 -11.85
CA THR A 140 -19.48 -5.94 -11.98
C THR A 140 -19.63 -4.97 -13.15
N ALA A 141 -20.18 -5.41 -14.28
CA ALA A 141 -20.42 -4.56 -15.45
C ALA A 141 -21.37 -3.40 -15.12
N LYS A 142 -22.47 -3.68 -14.40
CA LYS A 142 -23.41 -2.64 -13.94
C LYS A 142 -22.71 -1.60 -13.06
N VAL A 143 -21.97 -2.04 -12.06
CA VAL A 143 -21.23 -1.14 -11.16
C VAL A 143 -20.25 -0.26 -11.94
N LEU A 144 -19.50 -0.83 -12.89
CA LEU A 144 -18.57 -0.07 -13.73
C LEU A 144 -19.27 0.99 -14.58
N THR A 145 -20.44 0.67 -15.15
CA THR A 145 -21.22 1.64 -15.94
C THR A 145 -21.74 2.80 -15.08
N GLU A 146 -22.28 2.51 -13.89
CA GLU A 146 -22.75 3.53 -12.94
C GLU A 146 -21.62 4.47 -12.50
N LEU A 147 -20.44 3.92 -12.20
CA LEU A 147 -19.25 4.70 -11.85
C LEU A 147 -18.82 5.63 -13.00
N ALA A 148 -18.86 5.15 -14.24
CA ALA A 148 -18.55 5.94 -15.42
C ALA A 148 -19.54 7.11 -15.62
N GLU A 149 -20.84 6.89 -15.40
CA GLU A 149 -21.84 7.94 -15.45
C GLU A 149 -21.65 9.01 -14.36
N ILE A 150 -21.35 8.59 -13.13
CA ILE A 150 -21.08 9.49 -12.01
C ILE A 150 -19.86 10.38 -12.33
N ALA A 151 -18.80 9.79 -12.90
CA ALA A 151 -17.61 10.51 -13.33
C ALA A 151 -17.95 11.55 -14.41
N ALA A 152 -18.74 11.17 -15.44
CA ALA A 152 -19.17 12.07 -16.51
C ALA A 152 -20.03 13.23 -15.98
N LYS A 153 -20.97 12.97 -15.06
CA LYS A 153 -21.81 13.99 -14.41
C LYS A 153 -20.96 14.97 -13.58
N LYS A 154 -19.96 14.47 -12.84
CA LYS A 154 -19.00 15.32 -12.09
C LYS A 154 -18.13 16.17 -13.01
N ALA A 155 -17.66 15.63 -14.13
CA ALA A 155 -16.87 16.37 -15.12
C ALA A 155 -17.67 17.52 -15.75
N LYS A 156 -18.92 17.26 -16.15
CA LYS A 156 -19.85 18.29 -16.67
C LYS A 156 -20.10 19.41 -15.65
N LYS A 157 -20.36 19.08 -14.38
CA LYS A 157 -20.53 20.07 -13.29
C LYS A 157 -19.27 20.92 -13.07
N LYS A 158 -18.08 20.32 -13.09
CA LYS A 158 -16.80 21.05 -12.98
C LYS A 158 -16.58 22.00 -14.17
N ALA A 159 -16.88 21.56 -15.39
CA ALA A 159 -16.76 22.38 -16.60
C ALA A 159 -17.73 23.58 -16.59
N ALA A 160 -18.97 23.38 -16.16
CA ALA A 160 -19.96 24.45 -16.02
C ALA A 160 -19.54 25.50 -14.97
N LYS A 161 -19.01 25.06 -13.82
CA LYS A 161 -18.51 25.95 -12.76
C LYS A 161 -17.27 26.75 -13.22
N LYS A 162 -16.41 26.15 -14.04
CA LYS A 162 -15.22 26.80 -14.63
C LYS A 162 -15.60 27.83 -15.70
N LYS A 163 -16.65 27.58 -16.51
CA LYS A 163 -17.20 28.58 -17.43
C LYS A 163 -17.80 29.76 -16.67
N LYS A 164 -18.65 29.52 -15.65
CA LYS A 164 -19.31 30.57 -14.87
C LYS A 164 -18.33 31.49 -14.13
N LYS A 165 -17.18 30.96 -13.67
CA LYS A 165 -16.10 31.74 -13.03
C LYS A 165 -15.27 32.57 -14.03
N LYS A 166 -15.23 32.19 -15.31
CA LYS A 166 -14.57 32.97 -16.38
C LYS A 166 -15.45 34.10 -16.92
N THR A 167 -16.77 34.00 -16.79
CA THR A 167 -17.70 35.06 -17.21
C THR A 167 -17.95 36.13 -16.14
N SER A 168 -17.49 35.89 -14.91
CA SER A 168 -17.65 36.78 -13.75
C SER A 168 -16.34 37.48 -13.33
N SER A 169 -15.33 37.47 -14.20
CA SER A 169 -14.03 38.15 -14.05
C SER A 169 -13.68 38.81 -15.37
#